data_AF-A0A1Y4ADP8-F1
#
_entry.id   AF-A0A1Y4ADP8-F1
#
_cell.length_a   1.000
_cell.length_b   1.000
_cell.length_c   1.000
_cell.angle_alpha   90.00
_cell.angle_beta   90.00
_cell.angle_gamma   90.00
#
_symmetry.space_group_name_H-M   'P 1'
#
loop_
_entity.id
_entity.type
_entity.pdbx_description
1 polymer ?
#
loop_
_entity_poly.entity_id
_entity_poly.type
_entity_poly.pdbx_seq_one_letter_code
_entity_poly.pdbx_strand_id
1 'polypeptide(L)'
;MTEMKKSSTWIDAYGAEYSADRLTLLEGPQIPDLSEYRIQEGVKIIDEGAFNNNTALQSIDIPDSVTKIGYYAFGECTSLQSINIPDSVTEVGGGAFWGCTSLQSINIPDSVTEIGEEAFRGCTSLQSINIPDSVTEVGGGAFWGCTSLQAINIPNSVTEIASDTFNECISLQSITISNSVTKIGDYAFMNCISLTNIKLPNSIKEIGGNAFHNNTSLQFIDIPDSVTKIGEGAFSCCKALQFVNIPQSIKVIEARTFMGCKSLSNVQLPESLVCILSAAFLGCVSLTTIDIPKNTWFYSEYVFADCTSLQSVRFFTLHHHCWPPASAFAGCSALKEIVIPRGDKNVYKLLQIIYKVKLIEM
;
A
#
# COMPACT_ATOMS: atom_id res chain seq x y z
N MET A 1 32.19 53.66 -13.59
CA MET A 1 30.92 53.07 -14.04
C MET A 1 30.77 51.75 -13.33
N THR A 2 30.07 51.74 -12.20
CA THR A 2 29.76 50.54 -11.46
C THR A 2 28.78 49.74 -12.31
N GLU A 3 29.21 48.60 -12.85
CA GLU A 3 28.28 47.66 -13.47
C GLU A 3 27.26 47.26 -12.40
N MET A 4 26.05 47.82 -12.49
CA MET A 4 24.90 47.26 -11.81
C MET A 4 24.75 45.85 -12.38
N LYS A 5 25.12 44.83 -11.60
CA LYS A 5 24.70 43.45 -11.84
C LYS A 5 23.19 43.52 -12.05
N LYS A 6 22.73 43.28 -13.29
CA LYS A 6 21.31 43.07 -13.55
C LYS A 6 20.88 41.99 -12.55
N SER A 7 19.92 42.32 -11.70
CA SER A 7 19.25 41.34 -10.85
C SER A 7 18.92 40.14 -11.72
N SER A 8 19.41 38.95 -11.36
CA SER A 8 19.16 37.70 -12.08
C SER A 8 17.69 37.29 -12.04
N THR A 9 16.90 37.99 -11.22
CA THR A 9 15.51 37.72 -10.90
C THR A 9 14.71 39.02 -10.82
N TRP A 10 13.40 38.90 -10.96
CA TRP A 10 12.43 39.99 -10.78
C TRP A 10 11.59 39.70 -9.55
N ILE A 11 11.39 40.70 -8.68
CA ILE A 11 10.65 40.54 -7.42
C ILE A 11 9.39 41.42 -7.49
N ASP A 12 8.24 40.87 -7.14
CA ASP A 12 6.97 41.59 -7.13
C ASP A 12 6.78 42.44 -5.85
N ALA A 13 5.62 43.10 -5.73
CA ALA A 13 5.31 43.96 -4.58
C ALA A 13 5.10 43.20 -3.26
N TYR A 14 4.92 41.87 -3.31
CA TYR A 14 4.71 40.98 -2.17
C TYR A 14 5.99 40.19 -1.83
N GLY A 15 7.10 40.43 -2.54
CA GLY A 15 8.37 39.75 -2.28
C GLY A 15 8.49 38.39 -2.97
N ALA A 16 7.58 38.03 -3.88
CA ALA A 16 7.71 36.82 -4.66
C ALA A 16 8.81 37.00 -5.74
N GLU A 17 9.71 36.04 -5.84
CA GLU A 17 10.86 36.05 -6.73
C GLU A 17 10.60 35.23 -7.99
N TYR A 18 10.87 35.83 -9.14
CA TYR A 18 10.67 35.25 -10.47
C TYR A 18 11.98 35.25 -11.26
N SER A 19 12.11 34.35 -12.24
CA SER A 19 13.18 34.39 -13.23
C SER A 19 13.20 35.74 -13.98
N ALA A 20 14.36 36.11 -14.56
CA ALA A 20 14.50 37.38 -15.29
C ALA A 20 13.52 37.54 -16.47
N ASP A 21 13.10 36.43 -17.09
CA ASP A 21 12.08 36.41 -18.15
C ASP A 21 10.63 36.32 -17.62
N ARG A 22 10.47 36.15 -16.30
CA ARG A 22 9.20 35.99 -15.57
C ARG A 22 8.39 34.76 -15.98
N LEU A 23 9.03 33.76 -16.58
CA LEU A 23 8.39 32.50 -16.94
C LEU A 23 8.38 31.48 -15.79
N THR A 24 9.23 31.66 -14.78
CA THR A 24 9.32 30.77 -13.62
C THR A 24 9.14 31.57 -12.33
N LEU A 25 8.21 31.14 -11.48
CA LEU A 25 8.13 31.57 -10.09
C LEU A 25 9.10 30.73 -9.26
N LEU A 26 10.16 31.36 -8.75
CA LEU A 26 11.25 30.72 -8.02
C LEU A 26 10.91 30.61 -6.52
N GLU A 27 10.38 31.69 -5.94
CA GLU A 27 9.97 31.74 -4.53
C GLU A 27 8.70 32.58 -4.39
N GLY A 28 7.68 32.03 -3.74
CA GLY A 28 6.46 32.73 -3.38
C GLY A 28 6.67 33.68 -2.20
N PRO A 29 5.72 34.59 -1.94
CA PRO A 29 5.85 35.55 -0.86
C PRO A 29 5.82 34.87 0.52
N GLN A 30 6.87 35.05 1.31
CA GLN A 30 7.00 34.55 2.69
C GLN A 30 6.56 35.61 3.71
N ILE A 31 5.39 36.21 3.48
CA ILE A 31 4.85 37.25 4.35
C ILE A 31 3.96 36.58 5.42
N PRO A 32 4.25 36.78 6.72
CA PRO A 32 3.34 36.37 7.78
C PRO A 32 1.93 36.93 7.55
N ASP A 33 0.91 36.09 7.72
CA ASP A 33 -0.52 36.43 7.55
C ASP A 33 -1.01 36.67 6.11
N LEU A 34 -0.17 36.50 5.08
CA LEU A 34 -0.64 36.52 3.69
C LEU A 34 -1.39 35.22 3.36
N SER A 35 -2.71 35.26 3.50
CA SER A 35 -3.60 34.11 3.29
C SER A 35 -3.96 33.85 1.84
N GLU A 36 -3.80 34.83 0.95
CA GLU A 36 -4.14 34.71 -0.46
C GLU A 36 -3.02 35.29 -1.32
N TYR A 37 -2.71 34.61 -2.42
CA TYR A 37 -1.77 35.10 -3.42
C TYR A 37 -2.24 34.77 -4.83
N ARG A 38 -1.94 35.67 -5.78
CA ARG A 38 -2.15 35.43 -7.21
C ARG A 38 -0.82 35.45 -7.93
N ILE A 39 -0.49 34.35 -8.59
CA ILE A 39 0.71 34.24 -9.40
C ILE A 39 0.56 35.13 -10.65
N GLN A 40 1.65 35.78 -11.06
CA GLN A 40 1.63 36.69 -12.20
C GLN A 40 1.24 35.96 -13.51
N GLU A 41 0.40 36.60 -14.33
CA GLU A 41 0.08 36.12 -15.68
C GLU A 41 1.34 35.88 -16.54
N GLY A 42 1.30 34.82 -17.34
CA GLY A 42 2.38 34.44 -18.24
C GLY A 42 3.40 33.46 -17.64
N VAL A 43 3.39 33.26 -16.31
CA VAL A 43 4.23 32.26 -15.64
C VAL A 43 3.90 30.87 -16.18
N LYS A 44 4.95 30.09 -16.47
CA LYS A 44 4.91 28.74 -17.02
C LYS A 44 5.23 27.68 -15.99
N ILE A 45 6.08 27.98 -15.03
CA ILE A 45 6.59 27.01 -14.06
C ILE A 45 6.47 27.59 -12.66
N ILE A 46 5.90 26.81 -11.74
CA ILE A 46 6.07 27.01 -10.29
C ILE A 46 7.22 26.10 -9.91
N ASP A 47 8.35 26.69 -9.52
CA ASP A 47 9.59 25.94 -9.32
C ASP A 47 9.56 25.06 -8.06
N GLU A 48 10.60 24.25 -7.90
CA GLU A 48 10.81 23.46 -6.71
C GLU A 48 10.74 24.32 -5.44
N GLY A 49 9.88 23.92 -4.51
CA GLY A 49 9.78 24.55 -3.20
C GLY A 49 9.23 25.98 -3.18
N ALA A 50 8.67 26.49 -4.29
CA ALA A 50 8.30 27.90 -4.42
C ALA A 50 7.44 28.42 -3.24
N PHE A 51 6.47 27.65 -2.75
CA PHE A 51 5.64 27.97 -1.58
C PHE A 51 5.88 27.02 -0.40
N ASN A 52 7.00 26.28 -0.38
CA ASN A 52 7.25 25.30 0.68
C ASN A 52 7.25 25.97 2.07
N ASN A 53 6.62 25.34 3.06
CA ASN A 53 6.38 25.84 4.42
C ASN A 53 5.61 27.18 4.49
N ASN A 54 4.86 27.55 3.46
CA ASN A 54 3.99 28.73 3.52
C ASN A 54 2.71 28.42 4.32
N THR A 55 2.87 28.36 5.64
CA THR A 55 1.82 27.95 6.59
C THR A 55 0.67 28.95 6.72
N ALA A 56 0.81 30.18 6.20
CA ALA A 56 -0.24 31.19 6.21
C ALA A 56 -1.16 31.11 4.99
N LEU A 57 -0.67 30.60 3.85
CA LEU A 57 -1.40 30.55 2.58
C LEU A 57 -2.62 29.63 2.68
N GLN A 58 -3.81 30.20 2.45
CA GLN A 58 -5.09 29.50 2.48
C GLN A 58 -5.66 29.26 1.08
N SER A 59 -5.36 30.15 0.14
CA SER A 59 -5.81 30.08 -1.25
C SER A 59 -4.75 30.65 -2.19
N ILE A 60 -4.66 30.09 -3.39
CA ILE A 60 -3.78 30.60 -4.44
C ILE A 60 -4.47 30.56 -5.80
N ASP A 61 -4.34 31.66 -6.55
CA ASP A 61 -4.77 31.78 -7.93
C ASP A 61 -3.59 31.49 -8.87
N ILE A 62 -3.65 30.35 -9.58
CA ILE A 62 -2.66 29.89 -10.55
C ILE A 62 -3.16 30.23 -11.96
N PRO A 63 -2.43 31.01 -12.76
CA PRO A 63 -2.86 31.38 -14.11
C PRO A 63 -2.79 30.20 -15.09
N ASP A 64 -3.68 30.20 -16.08
CA ASP A 64 -3.79 29.20 -17.17
C ASP A 64 -2.54 29.08 -18.05
N SER A 65 -1.54 29.93 -17.83
CA SER A 65 -0.25 29.81 -18.49
C SER A 65 0.66 28.75 -17.87
N VAL A 66 0.43 28.32 -16.63
CA VAL A 66 1.29 27.39 -15.88
C VAL A 66 1.16 25.99 -16.42
N THR A 67 2.28 25.38 -16.81
CA THR A 67 2.34 24.02 -17.37
C THR A 67 2.96 23.00 -16.42
N LYS A 68 3.65 23.44 -15.36
CA LYS A 68 4.37 22.57 -14.43
C LYS A 68 4.30 23.08 -12.99
N ILE A 69 4.01 22.17 -12.06
CA ILE A 69 4.15 22.36 -10.61
C ILE A 69 5.34 21.52 -10.15
N GLY A 70 6.38 22.17 -9.64
CA GLY A 70 7.64 21.55 -9.24
C GLY A 70 7.56 20.69 -7.96
N TYR A 71 8.68 20.06 -7.65
CA TYR A 71 8.84 19.27 -6.43
C TYR A 71 8.60 20.14 -5.19
N TYR A 72 7.85 19.65 -4.21
CA TYR A 72 7.54 20.41 -2.97
C TYR A 72 6.98 21.82 -3.18
N ALA A 73 6.46 22.16 -4.36
CA ALA A 73 6.06 23.52 -4.73
C ALA A 73 5.08 24.15 -3.72
N PHE A 74 4.20 23.36 -3.10
CA PHE A 74 3.30 23.73 -2.01
C PHE A 74 3.48 22.83 -0.78
N GLY A 75 4.67 22.25 -0.59
CA GLY A 75 4.95 21.43 0.59
C GLY A 75 4.71 22.20 1.89
N GLU A 76 4.15 21.57 2.91
CA GLU A 76 3.87 22.12 4.24
C GLU A 76 3.04 23.44 4.22
N CYS A 77 2.26 23.69 3.17
CA CYS A 77 1.22 24.72 3.13
C CYS A 77 0.02 24.29 3.98
N THR A 78 0.23 24.17 5.30
CA THR A 78 -0.71 23.56 6.24
C THR A 78 -2.08 24.23 6.33
N SER A 79 -2.19 25.50 5.94
CA SER A 79 -3.46 26.24 5.91
C SER A 79 -4.19 26.22 4.57
N LEU A 80 -3.59 25.65 3.51
CA LEU A 80 -4.17 25.64 2.16
C LEU A 80 -5.42 24.73 2.13
N GLN A 81 -6.59 25.32 1.85
CA GLN A 81 -7.87 24.60 1.96
C GLN A 81 -8.34 24.00 0.63
N SER A 82 -8.08 24.72 -0.46
CA SER A 82 -8.42 24.33 -1.82
C SER A 82 -7.43 24.96 -2.80
N ILE A 83 -7.18 24.28 -3.91
CA ILE A 83 -6.37 24.80 -4.99
C ILE A 83 -6.98 24.37 -6.33
N ASN A 84 -7.01 25.30 -7.29
CA ASN A 84 -7.40 25.00 -8.66
C ASN A 84 -6.13 24.82 -9.50
N ILE A 85 -5.89 23.59 -9.98
CA ILE A 85 -4.79 23.31 -10.92
C ILE A 85 -5.32 23.61 -12.34
N PRO A 86 -4.70 24.51 -13.12
CA PRO A 86 -5.16 24.82 -14.47
C PRO A 86 -4.99 23.65 -15.46
N ASP A 87 -5.87 23.60 -16.48
CA ASP A 87 -5.87 22.58 -17.56
C ASP A 87 -4.60 22.58 -18.44
N SER A 88 -3.72 23.56 -18.25
CA SER A 88 -2.42 23.61 -18.92
C SER A 88 -1.35 22.79 -18.20
N VAL A 89 -1.56 22.40 -16.94
CA VAL A 89 -0.58 21.65 -16.13
C VAL A 89 -0.52 20.21 -16.58
N THR A 90 0.67 19.73 -16.93
CA THR A 90 0.88 18.34 -17.37
C THR A 90 1.55 17.47 -16.31
N GLU A 91 2.18 18.09 -15.31
CA GLU A 91 3.01 17.41 -14.30
C GLU A 91 2.77 18.02 -12.92
N VAL A 92 2.49 17.16 -11.93
CA VAL A 92 2.47 17.47 -10.50
C VAL A 92 3.68 16.79 -9.86
N GLY A 93 4.71 17.58 -9.53
CA GLY A 93 5.98 17.06 -9.03
C GLY A 93 5.90 16.33 -7.68
N GLY A 94 6.95 15.59 -7.35
CA GLY A 94 7.03 14.85 -6.09
C GLY A 94 6.92 15.77 -4.87
N GLY A 95 6.10 15.39 -3.89
CA GLY A 95 5.84 16.18 -2.70
C GLY A 95 5.14 17.51 -2.94
N ALA A 96 4.61 17.78 -4.14
CA ALA A 96 4.06 19.09 -4.52
C ALA A 96 3.05 19.66 -3.50
N PHE A 97 2.24 18.82 -2.86
CA PHE A 97 1.28 19.18 -1.81
C PHE A 97 1.52 18.40 -0.51
N TRP A 98 2.74 17.89 -0.29
CA TRP A 98 3.10 17.17 0.93
C TRP A 98 2.76 18.02 2.17
N GLY A 99 2.11 17.46 3.19
CA GLY A 99 1.82 18.16 4.44
C GLY A 99 0.74 19.26 4.35
N CYS A 100 0.01 19.38 3.24
CA CYS A 100 -1.15 20.29 3.13
C CYS A 100 -2.35 19.79 3.97
N THR A 101 -2.21 19.85 5.30
CA THR A 101 -3.13 19.21 6.26
C THR A 101 -4.55 19.79 6.25
N SER A 102 -4.76 21.02 5.76
CA SER A 102 -6.09 21.63 5.60
C SER A 102 -6.73 21.40 4.23
N LEU A 103 -6.03 20.79 3.27
CA LEU A 103 -6.52 20.62 1.89
C LEU A 103 -7.64 19.59 1.86
N GLN A 104 -8.87 20.02 1.60
CA GLN A 104 -10.07 19.16 1.67
C GLN A 104 -10.40 18.49 0.34
N SER A 105 -10.13 19.20 -0.75
CA SER A 105 -10.41 18.76 -2.12
C SER A 105 -9.39 19.35 -3.08
N ILE A 106 -9.05 18.58 -4.10
CA ILE A 106 -8.25 19.04 -5.23
C ILE A 106 -8.80 18.42 -6.52
N ASN A 107 -8.87 19.22 -7.58
CA ASN A 107 -9.19 18.75 -8.91
C ASN A 107 -7.89 18.58 -9.70
N ILE A 108 -7.61 17.36 -10.16
CA ILE A 108 -6.49 17.07 -11.05
C ILE A 108 -7.02 17.16 -12.49
N PRO A 109 -6.51 18.09 -13.33
CA PRO A 109 -7.04 18.27 -14.68
C PRO A 109 -6.61 17.13 -15.62
N ASP A 110 -7.41 16.90 -16.67
CA ASP A 110 -7.21 15.84 -17.67
C ASP A 110 -5.92 15.99 -18.51
N SER A 111 -5.20 17.11 -18.35
CA SER A 111 -3.89 17.35 -18.94
C SER A 111 -2.75 16.69 -18.15
N VAL A 112 -2.96 16.36 -16.87
CA VAL A 112 -1.93 15.76 -16.02
C VAL A 112 -1.71 14.31 -16.41
N THR A 113 -0.45 13.96 -16.67
CA THR A 113 -0.06 12.58 -17.00
C THR A 113 0.63 11.86 -15.84
N GLU A 114 1.11 12.60 -14.84
CA GLU A 114 1.90 12.07 -13.72
C GLU A 114 1.56 12.77 -12.41
N ILE A 115 1.33 11.97 -11.37
CA ILE A 115 1.29 12.39 -9.96
C ILE A 115 2.57 11.87 -9.30
N GLY A 116 3.46 12.77 -8.91
CA GLY A 116 4.78 12.41 -8.37
C GLY A 116 4.76 11.69 -7.02
N GLU A 117 5.93 11.17 -6.64
CA GLU A 117 6.18 10.54 -5.33
C GLU A 117 5.79 11.47 -4.18
N GLU A 118 5.09 10.96 -3.16
CA GLU A 118 4.63 11.72 -1.99
C GLU A 118 3.79 12.99 -2.30
N ALA A 119 3.26 13.16 -3.53
CA ALA A 119 2.61 14.41 -3.97
C ALA A 119 1.53 14.94 -3.02
N PHE A 120 0.73 14.07 -2.39
CA PHE A 120 -0.30 14.41 -1.40
C PHE A 120 -0.06 13.76 -0.04
N ARG A 121 1.16 13.33 0.25
CA ARG A 121 1.47 12.67 1.52
C ARG A 121 1.16 13.61 2.69
N GLY A 122 0.44 13.14 3.69
CA GLY A 122 0.06 13.91 4.87
C GLY A 122 -1.04 14.95 4.64
N CYS A 123 -1.75 14.93 3.51
CA CYS A 123 -2.97 15.71 3.30
C CYS A 123 -4.14 15.15 4.13
N THR A 124 -4.06 15.30 5.45
CA THR A 124 -4.94 14.63 6.42
C THR A 124 -6.40 15.03 6.33
N SER A 125 -6.74 16.19 5.75
CA SER A 125 -8.12 16.61 5.51
C SER A 125 -8.67 16.23 4.14
N LEU A 126 -7.87 15.65 3.24
CA LEU A 126 -8.29 15.32 1.87
C LEU A 126 -9.32 14.19 1.90
N GLN A 127 -10.57 14.47 1.55
CA GLN A 127 -11.67 13.50 1.67
C GLN A 127 -11.89 12.67 0.40
N SER A 128 -11.63 13.29 -0.76
CA SER A 128 -11.79 12.69 -2.07
C SER A 128 -10.85 13.35 -3.06
N ILE A 129 -10.36 12.57 -4.01
CA ILE A 129 -9.59 13.04 -5.16
C ILE A 129 -10.02 12.24 -6.40
N ASN A 130 -10.20 12.93 -7.52
CA ASN A 130 -10.40 12.31 -8.82
C ASN A 130 -9.05 12.23 -9.54
N ILE A 131 -8.62 11.01 -9.89
CA ILE A 131 -7.45 10.80 -10.74
C ILE A 131 -7.96 10.62 -12.17
N PRO A 132 -7.65 11.54 -13.11
CA PRO A 132 -8.16 11.47 -14.47
C PRO A 132 -7.52 10.32 -15.27
N ASP A 133 -8.22 9.87 -16.32
CA ASP A 133 -7.78 8.76 -17.20
C ASP A 133 -6.49 9.09 -18.00
N SER A 134 -6.04 10.35 -17.99
CA SER A 134 -4.78 10.79 -18.56
C SER A 134 -3.57 10.40 -17.70
N VAL A 135 -3.74 10.19 -16.40
CA VAL A 135 -2.64 9.89 -15.47
C VAL A 135 -2.16 8.47 -15.69
N THR A 136 -0.94 8.31 -16.17
CA THR A 136 -0.33 6.99 -16.39
C THR A 136 0.48 6.51 -15.19
N GLU A 137 0.88 7.43 -14.31
CA GLU A 137 1.74 7.14 -13.16
C GLU A 137 1.27 7.85 -11.89
N VAL A 138 1.21 7.09 -10.80
CA VAL A 138 0.96 7.57 -9.44
C VAL A 138 2.13 7.09 -8.58
N GLY A 139 2.97 8.04 -8.15
CA GLY A 139 4.22 7.76 -7.48
C GLY A 139 4.06 7.06 -6.12
N GLY A 140 5.19 6.53 -5.64
CA GLY A 140 5.27 5.93 -4.30
C GLY A 140 4.83 6.92 -3.22
N GLY A 141 4.06 6.45 -2.24
CA GLY A 141 3.60 7.30 -1.14
C GLY A 141 2.69 8.47 -1.54
N ALA A 142 2.20 8.56 -2.79
CA ALA A 142 1.48 9.73 -3.29
C ALA A 142 0.31 10.17 -2.39
N PHE A 143 -0.38 9.23 -1.72
CA PHE A 143 -1.46 9.51 -0.77
C PHE A 143 -1.16 9.01 0.65
N TRP A 144 0.10 8.73 0.99
CA TRP A 144 0.46 8.24 2.33
C TRP A 144 -0.04 9.21 3.39
N GLY A 145 -0.87 8.73 4.32
CA GLY A 145 -1.30 9.51 5.47
C GLY A 145 -2.42 10.49 5.13
N CYS A 146 -3.08 10.32 3.98
CA CYS A 146 -4.36 10.96 3.68
C CYS A 146 -5.47 10.34 4.56
N THR A 147 -5.43 10.62 5.86
CA THR A 147 -6.24 9.92 6.88
C THR A 147 -7.75 10.14 6.72
N SER A 148 -8.20 11.18 6.02
CA SER A 148 -9.61 11.45 5.73
C SER A 148 -10.09 10.90 4.38
N LEU A 149 -9.21 10.34 3.54
CA LEU A 149 -9.58 9.86 2.21
C LEU A 149 -10.50 8.64 2.34
N GLN A 150 -11.73 8.72 1.81
CA GLN A 150 -12.75 7.69 2.03
C GLN A 150 -12.87 6.70 0.87
N ALA A 151 -12.69 7.20 -0.36
CA ALA A 151 -12.76 6.40 -1.57
C ALA A 151 -11.85 7.00 -2.65
N ILE A 152 -11.32 6.13 -3.50
CA ILE A 152 -10.52 6.54 -4.66
C ILE A 152 -10.72 5.55 -5.81
N ASN A 153 -10.61 6.05 -7.03
CA ASN A 153 -10.65 5.25 -8.25
C ASN A 153 -9.28 5.33 -8.93
N ILE A 154 -8.69 4.17 -9.21
CA ILE A 154 -7.47 4.06 -10.02
C ILE A 154 -7.88 3.94 -11.48
N PRO A 155 -7.45 4.87 -12.37
CA PRO A 155 -7.86 4.87 -13.77
C PRO A 155 -7.24 3.73 -14.58
N ASN A 156 -7.77 3.46 -15.77
CA ASN A 156 -7.32 2.36 -16.65
C ASN A 156 -5.94 2.60 -17.29
N SER A 157 -5.41 3.80 -17.16
CA SER A 157 -4.08 4.20 -17.62
C SER A 157 -2.97 3.79 -16.66
N VAL A 158 -3.28 3.57 -15.38
CA VAL A 158 -2.31 3.19 -14.34
C VAL A 158 -2.07 1.69 -14.36
N THR A 159 -0.81 1.27 -14.39
CA THR A 159 -0.40 -0.16 -14.47
C THR A 159 0.14 -0.72 -13.16
N GLU A 160 0.44 0.14 -12.19
CA GLU A 160 1.00 -0.23 -10.89
C GLU A 160 0.44 0.69 -9.80
N ILE A 161 0.07 0.11 -8.66
CA ILE A 161 -0.09 0.86 -7.41
C ILE A 161 1.28 0.79 -6.72
N ALA A 162 2.00 1.89 -6.68
CA ALA A 162 3.37 1.94 -6.18
C ALA A 162 3.46 1.64 -4.67
N SER A 163 4.68 1.52 -4.15
CA SER A 163 4.90 1.32 -2.73
C SER A 163 4.34 2.47 -1.91
N ASP A 164 3.78 2.17 -0.73
CA ASP A 164 3.24 3.15 0.22
C ASP A 164 2.10 4.05 -0.29
N THR A 165 1.60 3.89 -1.54
CA THR A 165 0.68 4.85 -2.18
C THR A 165 -0.51 5.23 -1.29
N PHE A 166 -1.12 4.27 -0.58
CA PHE A 166 -2.24 4.49 0.36
C PHE A 166 -1.89 4.12 1.81
N ASN A 167 -0.60 4.07 2.17
CA ASN A 167 -0.21 3.77 3.55
C ASN A 167 -0.88 4.74 4.53
N GLU A 168 -1.41 4.25 5.64
CA GLU A 168 -2.11 5.03 6.68
C GLU A 168 -3.31 5.86 6.17
N CYS A 169 -3.93 5.48 5.04
CA CYS A 169 -5.25 5.98 4.65
C CYS A 169 -6.35 5.34 5.52
N ILE A 170 -6.36 5.69 6.82
CA ILE A 170 -7.17 5.00 7.85
C ILE A 170 -8.68 5.05 7.60
N SER A 171 -9.19 6.05 6.88
CA SER A 171 -10.61 6.20 6.54
C SER A 171 -11.00 5.61 5.19
N LEU A 172 -10.04 5.04 4.43
CA LEU A 172 -10.30 4.47 3.11
C LEU A 172 -11.18 3.23 3.26
N GLN A 173 -12.42 3.32 2.82
CA GLN A 173 -13.43 2.26 2.95
C GLN A 173 -13.52 1.40 1.69
N SER A 174 -13.31 2.02 0.53
CA SER A 174 -13.43 1.38 -0.79
C SER A 174 -12.42 1.94 -1.78
N ILE A 175 -11.91 1.06 -2.64
CA ILE A 175 -11.07 1.46 -3.78
C ILE A 175 -11.50 0.69 -5.02
N THR A 176 -11.59 1.40 -6.15
CA THR A 176 -11.76 0.77 -7.47
C THR A 176 -10.40 0.64 -8.12
N ILE A 177 -9.97 -0.60 -8.41
CA ILE A 177 -8.72 -0.89 -9.11
C ILE A 177 -9.06 -1.32 -10.54
N SER A 178 -8.50 -0.62 -11.52
CA SER A 178 -8.71 -0.89 -12.95
C SER A 178 -8.03 -2.19 -13.40
N ASN A 179 -8.54 -2.77 -14.50
CA ASN A 179 -8.00 -4.02 -15.08
C ASN A 179 -6.63 -3.85 -15.77
N SER A 180 -6.04 -2.65 -15.76
CA SER A 180 -4.69 -2.38 -16.23
C SER A 180 -3.62 -2.63 -15.16
N VAL A 181 -3.99 -2.57 -13.87
CA VAL A 181 -3.03 -2.73 -12.78
C VAL A 181 -2.53 -4.16 -12.75
N THR A 182 -1.21 -4.32 -12.79
CA THR A 182 -0.53 -5.62 -12.77
C THR A 182 0.25 -5.86 -11.48
N LYS A 183 0.51 -4.82 -10.69
CA LYS A 183 1.31 -4.91 -9.47
C LYS A 183 0.76 -3.99 -8.38
N ILE A 184 0.75 -4.50 -7.15
CA ILE A 184 0.54 -3.73 -5.92
C ILE A 184 1.87 -3.74 -5.18
N GLY A 185 2.43 -2.56 -4.93
CA GLY A 185 3.73 -2.36 -4.30
C GLY A 185 3.76 -2.71 -2.81
N ASP A 186 4.95 -2.62 -2.23
CA ASP A 186 5.16 -2.87 -0.82
C ASP A 186 4.42 -1.81 0.01
N TYR A 187 3.81 -2.20 1.13
CA TYR A 187 3.08 -1.29 2.03
C TYR A 187 1.94 -0.47 1.39
N ALA A 188 1.55 -0.75 0.14
CA ALA A 188 0.64 0.08 -0.65
C ALA A 188 -0.69 0.42 0.06
N PHE A 189 -1.23 -0.50 0.87
CA PHE A 189 -2.43 -0.34 1.68
C PHE A 189 -2.17 -0.62 3.17
N MET A 190 -0.92 -0.50 3.64
CA MET A 190 -0.61 -0.71 5.06
C MET A 190 -1.46 0.24 5.92
N ASN A 191 -1.99 -0.27 7.04
CA ASN A 191 -2.83 0.50 7.98
C ASN A 191 -4.10 1.14 7.37
N CYS A 192 -4.62 0.65 6.24
CA CYS A 192 -5.96 1.00 5.75
C CYS A 192 -7.06 0.33 6.60
N ILE A 193 -7.16 0.72 7.87
CA ILE A 193 -7.94 -0.01 8.88
C ILE A 193 -9.46 -0.02 8.63
N SER A 194 -9.99 0.88 7.80
CA SER A 194 -11.41 0.94 7.42
C SER A 194 -11.73 0.21 6.11
N LEU A 195 -10.72 -0.34 5.42
CA LEU A 195 -10.91 -0.96 4.11
C LEU A 195 -11.69 -2.27 4.27
N THR A 196 -12.88 -2.30 3.65
CA THR A 196 -13.79 -3.46 3.70
C THR A 196 -14.08 -4.01 2.31
N ASN A 197 -14.13 -3.13 1.30
CA ASN A 197 -14.49 -3.48 -0.07
C ASN A 197 -13.31 -3.22 -1.00
N ILE A 198 -12.55 -4.28 -1.29
CA ILE A 198 -11.53 -4.26 -2.33
C ILE A 198 -11.72 -5.47 -3.24
N LYS A 199 -11.77 -5.20 -4.54
CA LYS A 199 -11.79 -6.24 -5.58
C LYS A 199 -10.48 -6.16 -6.36
N LEU A 200 -9.69 -7.21 -6.28
CA LEU A 200 -8.47 -7.31 -7.07
C LEU A 200 -8.83 -7.78 -8.49
N PRO A 201 -8.39 -7.07 -9.55
CA PRO A 201 -8.64 -7.48 -10.93
C PRO A 201 -7.73 -8.65 -11.34
N ASN A 202 -8.19 -9.47 -12.31
CA ASN A 202 -7.45 -10.62 -12.84
C ASN A 202 -6.17 -10.25 -13.63
N SER A 203 -5.85 -8.96 -13.72
CA SER A 203 -4.60 -8.45 -14.28
C SER A 203 -3.44 -8.51 -13.30
N ILE A 204 -3.71 -8.51 -11.98
CA ILE A 204 -2.68 -8.49 -10.94
C ILE A 204 -1.81 -9.74 -11.00
N LYS A 205 -0.50 -9.54 -11.02
CA LYS A 205 0.55 -10.57 -11.03
C LYS A 205 1.33 -10.61 -9.71
N GLU A 206 1.46 -9.47 -9.05
CA GLU A 206 2.28 -9.35 -7.84
C GLU A 206 1.60 -8.49 -6.79
N ILE A 207 1.62 -9.00 -5.55
CA ILE A 207 1.24 -8.28 -4.33
C ILE A 207 2.50 -8.15 -3.47
N GLY A 208 2.91 -6.92 -3.17
CA GLY A 208 4.12 -6.59 -2.44
C GLY A 208 4.12 -7.02 -0.98
N GLY A 209 5.28 -6.93 -0.35
CA GLY A 209 5.48 -7.15 1.07
C GLY A 209 4.68 -6.16 1.89
N ASN A 210 3.99 -6.65 2.93
CA ASN A 210 3.14 -5.86 3.82
C ASN A 210 2.08 -5.00 3.10
N ALA A 211 1.75 -5.29 1.84
CA ALA A 211 0.83 -4.49 1.03
C ALA A 211 -0.51 -4.24 1.72
N PHE A 212 -1.06 -5.21 2.44
CA PHE A 212 -2.29 -5.12 3.24
C PHE A 212 -2.02 -5.31 4.74
N HIS A 213 -0.82 -5.01 5.23
CA HIS A 213 -0.51 -5.13 6.65
C HIS A 213 -1.48 -4.31 7.52
N ASN A 214 -1.97 -4.91 8.60
CA ASN A 214 -2.86 -4.30 9.60
C ASN A 214 -4.16 -3.72 9.00
N ASN A 215 -4.70 -4.35 7.94
CA ASN A 215 -6.05 -4.05 7.45
C ASN A 215 -7.10 -4.72 8.34
N THR A 216 -7.43 -4.08 9.48
CA THR A 216 -8.19 -4.74 10.55
C THR A 216 -9.68 -4.94 10.24
N SER A 217 -10.24 -4.25 9.24
CA SER A 217 -11.64 -4.40 8.82
C SER A 217 -11.82 -5.29 7.59
N LEU A 218 -10.74 -5.70 6.92
CA LEU A 218 -10.81 -6.52 5.72
C LEU A 218 -11.25 -7.95 6.08
N GLN A 219 -12.48 -8.31 5.70
CA GLN A 219 -13.08 -9.62 6.04
C GLN A 219 -12.84 -10.69 4.97
N PHE A 220 -12.77 -10.27 3.71
CA PHE A 220 -12.63 -11.14 2.56
C PHE A 220 -11.74 -10.45 1.53
N ILE A 221 -10.87 -11.24 0.89
CA ILE A 221 -10.10 -10.82 -0.27
C ILE A 221 -10.01 -11.98 -1.25
N ASP A 222 -10.51 -11.78 -2.45
CA ASP A 222 -10.36 -12.72 -3.55
C ASP A 222 -9.01 -12.43 -4.22
N ILE A 223 -8.04 -13.32 -4.02
CA ILE A 223 -6.72 -13.22 -4.65
C ILE A 223 -6.84 -13.89 -6.02
N PRO A 224 -6.70 -13.15 -7.14
CA PRO A 224 -6.91 -13.71 -8.47
C PRO A 224 -5.92 -14.82 -8.83
N ASP A 225 -6.36 -15.79 -9.64
CA ASP A 225 -5.51 -16.87 -10.17
C ASP A 225 -4.30 -16.38 -10.98
N SER A 226 -4.34 -15.12 -11.43
CA SER A 226 -3.24 -14.46 -12.14
C SER A 226 -2.04 -14.10 -11.25
N VAL A 227 -2.22 -14.04 -9.93
CA VAL A 227 -1.19 -13.60 -8.98
C VAL A 227 -0.13 -14.69 -8.85
N THR A 228 1.10 -14.40 -9.22
CA THR A 228 2.24 -15.33 -9.16
C THR A 228 3.15 -15.09 -7.95
N LYS A 229 2.99 -13.96 -7.26
CA LYS A 229 3.82 -13.59 -6.11
C LYS A 229 3.02 -12.83 -5.06
N ILE A 230 3.16 -13.24 -3.80
CA ILE A 230 2.61 -12.57 -2.61
C ILE A 230 3.79 -12.34 -1.65
N GLY A 231 4.07 -11.09 -1.30
CA GLY A 231 5.24 -10.72 -0.51
C GLY A 231 5.16 -11.08 0.98
N GLU A 232 6.29 -10.93 1.66
CA GLU A 232 6.41 -11.10 3.11
C GLU A 232 5.38 -10.26 3.84
N GLY A 233 4.62 -10.85 4.77
CA GLY A 233 3.69 -10.09 5.60
C GLY A 233 2.52 -9.44 4.86
N ALA A 234 2.28 -9.75 3.57
CA ALA A 234 1.31 -9.06 2.73
C ALA A 234 -0.08 -8.89 3.35
N PHE A 235 -0.58 -9.87 4.11
CA PHE A 235 -1.86 -9.82 4.81
C PHE A 235 -1.72 -9.94 6.33
N SER A 236 -0.53 -9.68 6.87
CA SER A 236 -0.30 -9.77 8.32
C SER A 236 -1.18 -8.78 9.08
N CYS A 237 -1.64 -9.16 10.27
CA CYS A 237 -2.54 -8.40 11.12
C CYS A 237 -3.89 -8.03 10.48
N CYS A 238 -4.32 -8.71 9.42
CA CYS A 238 -5.70 -8.62 8.90
C CYS A 238 -6.67 -9.36 9.85
N LYS A 239 -6.94 -8.75 11.01
CA LYS A 239 -7.62 -9.40 12.14
C LYS A 239 -9.04 -9.87 11.84
N ALA A 240 -9.73 -9.24 10.89
CA ALA A 240 -11.08 -9.62 10.47
C ALA A 240 -11.11 -10.62 9.30
N LEU A 241 -9.99 -10.92 8.65
CA LEU A 241 -9.93 -11.79 7.49
C LEU A 241 -10.35 -13.21 7.87
N GLN A 242 -11.41 -13.73 7.25
CA GLN A 242 -12.04 -15.00 7.67
C GLN A 242 -11.62 -16.19 6.81
N PHE A 243 -11.44 -15.94 5.51
CA PHE A 243 -11.17 -16.93 4.48
C PHE A 243 -10.15 -16.39 3.49
N VAL A 244 -9.26 -17.27 3.03
CA VAL A 244 -8.38 -16.98 1.89
C VAL A 244 -8.26 -18.20 0.98
N ASN A 245 -8.43 -17.96 -0.32
CA ASN A 245 -8.05 -18.92 -1.36
C ASN A 245 -6.72 -18.46 -1.96
N ILE A 246 -5.67 -19.27 -1.81
CA ILE A 246 -4.35 -18.94 -2.34
C ILE A 246 -4.26 -19.51 -3.77
N PRO A 247 -3.91 -18.69 -4.78
CA PRO A 247 -3.88 -19.10 -6.20
C PRO A 247 -3.00 -20.30 -6.52
N GLN A 248 -3.39 -21.10 -7.53
CA GLN A 248 -2.63 -22.28 -7.99
C GLN A 248 -1.28 -21.95 -8.64
N SER A 249 -1.02 -20.69 -8.95
CA SER A 249 0.27 -20.18 -9.40
C SER A 249 1.28 -20.06 -8.27
N ILE A 250 0.84 -19.92 -7.01
CA ILE A 250 1.72 -19.67 -5.87
C ILE A 250 2.52 -20.94 -5.53
N LYS A 251 3.84 -20.77 -5.41
CA LYS A 251 4.79 -21.83 -5.04
C LYS A 251 5.33 -21.68 -3.64
N VAL A 252 5.39 -20.46 -3.12
CA VAL A 252 5.94 -20.13 -1.81
C VAL A 252 4.94 -19.21 -1.10
N ILE A 253 4.60 -19.56 0.14
CA ILE A 253 3.96 -18.63 1.07
C ILE A 253 5.08 -18.01 1.90
N GLU A 254 5.27 -16.71 1.71
CA GLU A 254 6.34 -15.93 2.33
C GLU A 254 6.21 -15.84 3.86
N ALA A 255 7.28 -15.36 4.50
CA ALA A 255 7.26 -15.23 5.95
C ALA A 255 6.14 -14.26 6.39
N ARG A 256 5.50 -14.58 7.51
CA ARG A 256 4.46 -13.74 8.13
C ARG A 256 3.24 -13.39 7.26
N THR A 257 3.06 -13.97 6.06
CA THR A 257 2.04 -13.52 5.09
C THR A 257 0.65 -13.35 5.70
N PHE A 258 0.20 -14.25 6.58
CA PHE A 258 -1.07 -14.19 7.30
C PHE A 258 -0.89 -14.12 8.83
N MET A 259 0.29 -13.74 9.33
CA MET A 259 0.56 -13.63 10.76
C MET A 259 -0.48 -12.74 11.45
N GLY A 260 -1.08 -13.20 12.54
CA GLY A 260 -2.03 -12.43 13.34
C GLY A 260 -3.41 -12.22 12.69
N CYS A 261 -3.75 -12.98 11.63
CA CYS A 261 -5.11 -13.00 11.09
C CYS A 261 -6.04 -13.75 12.04
N LYS A 262 -6.48 -13.07 13.11
CA LYS A 262 -7.17 -13.70 14.24
C LYS A 262 -8.50 -14.36 13.88
N SER A 263 -9.20 -13.89 12.85
CA SER A 263 -10.47 -14.46 12.39
C SER A 263 -10.31 -15.52 11.30
N LEU A 264 -9.07 -15.79 10.84
CA LEU A 264 -8.82 -16.68 9.71
C LEU A 264 -9.08 -18.12 10.15
N SER A 265 -10.19 -18.66 9.66
CA SER A 265 -10.71 -19.98 10.04
C SER A 265 -10.53 -21.02 8.93
N ASN A 266 -10.44 -20.56 7.68
CA ASN A 266 -10.35 -21.41 6.51
C ASN A 266 -9.31 -20.86 5.52
N VAL A 267 -8.37 -21.72 5.16
CA VAL A 267 -7.28 -21.43 4.23
C VAL A 267 -7.25 -22.54 3.20
N GLN A 268 -7.39 -22.18 1.93
CA GLN A 268 -7.19 -23.10 0.81
C GLN A 268 -5.76 -22.91 0.28
N LEU A 269 -4.91 -23.90 0.52
CA LEU A 269 -3.55 -23.96 -0.01
C LEU A 269 -3.57 -24.57 -1.43
N PRO A 270 -2.73 -24.08 -2.35
CA PRO A 270 -2.75 -24.59 -3.72
C PRO A 270 -1.97 -25.90 -3.85
N GLU A 271 -2.37 -26.77 -4.78
CA GLU A 271 -1.67 -28.05 -5.00
C GLU A 271 -0.23 -27.87 -5.51
N SER A 272 0.03 -26.71 -6.10
CA SER A 272 1.33 -26.25 -6.58
C SER A 272 2.33 -25.91 -5.48
N LEU A 273 1.90 -25.83 -4.22
CA LEU A 273 2.66 -25.25 -3.11
C LEU A 273 3.91 -26.07 -2.78
N VAL A 274 5.07 -25.43 -2.96
CA VAL A 274 6.37 -26.03 -2.68
C VAL A 274 6.83 -25.70 -1.27
N CYS A 275 6.51 -24.52 -0.73
CA CYS A 275 7.11 -24.06 0.51
C CYS A 275 6.21 -23.13 1.34
N ILE A 276 6.28 -23.25 2.66
CA ILE A 276 5.74 -22.28 3.63
C ILE A 276 6.87 -21.76 4.54
N LEU A 277 7.01 -20.44 4.61
CA LEU A 277 8.06 -19.76 5.37
C LEU A 277 7.61 -19.30 6.78
N SER A 278 8.56 -18.68 7.50
CA SER A 278 8.51 -18.50 8.95
C SER A 278 7.29 -17.71 9.38
N ALA A 279 6.60 -18.19 10.41
CA ALA A 279 5.46 -17.50 11.00
C ALA A 279 4.32 -17.15 10.01
N ALA A 280 4.24 -17.82 8.85
CA ALA A 280 3.25 -17.49 7.80
C ALA A 280 1.81 -17.43 8.32
N PHE A 281 1.44 -18.27 9.29
CA PHE A 281 0.13 -18.31 9.93
C PHE A 281 0.21 -18.13 11.45
N LEU A 282 1.30 -17.58 11.98
CA LEU A 282 1.48 -17.39 13.42
C LEU A 282 0.34 -16.58 14.02
N GLY A 283 -0.27 -17.05 15.10
CA GLY A 283 -1.37 -16.37 15.80
C GLY A 283 -2.70 -16.35 15.04
N CYS A 284 -2.91 -17.24 14.05
CA CYS A 284 -4.22 -17.47 13.44
C CYS A 284 -5.12 -18.27 14.40
N VAL A 285 -5.56 -17.62 15.48
CA VAL A 285 -6.24 -18.26 16.60
C VAL A 285 -7.60 -18.89 16.26
N SER A 286 -8.20 -18.56 15.12
CA SER A 286 -9.48 -19.16 14.66
C SER A 286 -9.30 -20.35 13.72
N LEU A 287 -8.07 -20.66 13.29
CA LEU A 287 -7.81 -21.76 12.37
C LEU A 287 -8.00 -23.09 13.11
N THR A 288 -8.96 -23.90 12.69
CA THR A 288 -9.28 -25.19 13.36
C THR A 288 -8.64 -26.39 12.68
N THR A 289 -8.49 -26.33 11.37
CA THR A 289 -7.94 -27.42 10.55
C THR A 289 -7.13 -26.85 9.41
N ILE A 290 -6.08 -27.55 8.99
CA ILE A 290 -5.39 -27.22 7.75
C ILE A 290 -4.90 -28.47 7.01
N ASP A 291 -5.07 -28.42 5.69
CA ASP A 291 -4.66 -29.45 4.75
C ASP A 291 -3.37 -28.98 4.05
N ILE A 292 -2.26 -29.70 4.28
CA ILE A 292 -0.94 -29.42 3.72
C ILE A 292 -0.74 -30.22 2.42
N PRO A 293 -0.61 -29.56 1.26
CA PRO A 293 -0.46 -30.22 -0.04
C PRO A 293 0.72 -31.18 -0.12
N LYS A 294 0.71 -32.02 -1.15
CA LYS A 294 1.82 -32.95 -1.42
C LYS A 294 3.09 -32.16 -1.72
N ASN A 295 4.22 -32.68 -1.25
CA ASN A 295 5.55 -32.14 -1.53
C ASN A 295 5.75 -30.68 -1.07
N THR A 296 5.02 -30.23 -0.04
CA THR A 296 5.25 -28.93 0.59
C THR A 296 6.36 -29.03 1.65
N TRP A 297 7.36 -28.15 1.57
CA TRP A 297 8.53 -28.09 2.43
C TRP A 297 8.36 -26.99 3.48
N PHE A 298 8.87 -27.25 4.68
CA PHE A 298 8.91 -26.28 5.77
C PHE A 298 10.37 -25.97 6.10
N TYR A 299 10.86 -24.79 5.68
CA TYR A 299 12.24 -24.35 5.97
C TYR A 299 12.33 -23.47 7.22
N SER A 300 11.26 -23.41 8.04
CA SER A 300 11.11 -22.32 8.98
C SER A 300 10.37 -22.71 10.26
N GLU A 301 10.60 -21.91 11.31
CA GLU A 301 10.01 -22.08 12.62
C GLU A 301 8.65 -21.35 12.71
N TYR A 302 7.84 -21.76 13.68
CA TYR A 302 6.64 -21.04 14.10
C TYR A 302 5.54 -20.83 13.04
N VAL A 303 5.55 -21.61 11.94
CA VAL A 303 4.59 -21.47 10.82
C VAL A 303 3.14 -21.36 11.28
N PHE A 304 2.71 -22.22 12.22
CA PHE A 304 1.38 -22.21 12.84
C PHE A 304 1.45 -21.95 14.34
N ALA A 305 2.51 -21.31 14.84
CA ALA A 305 2.62 -21.06 16.27
C ALA A 305 1.46 -20.19 16.77
N ASP A 306 1.00 -20.43 17.99
CA ASP A 306 -0.12 -19.74 18.63
C ASP A 306 -1.45 -19.84 17.86
N CYS A 307 -1.61 -20.81 16.95
CA CYS A 307 -2.91 -21.22 16.40
C CYS A 307 -3.68 -22.02 17.46
N THR A 308 -4.14 -21.34 18.51
CA THR A 308 -4.69 -21.98 19.72
C THR A 308 -5.95 -22.81 19.51
N SER A 309 -6.71 -22.57 18.43
CA SER A 309 -7.88 -23.39 18.06
C SER A 309 -7.58 -24.51 17.07
N LEU A 310 -6.32 -24.69 16.63
CA LEU A 310 -5.95 -25.70 15.64
C LEU A 310 -6.08 -27.09 16.25
N GLN A 311 -7.04 -27.88 15.78
CA GLN A 311 -7.39 -29.20 16.31
C GLN A 311 -6.73 -30.34 15.53
N SER A 312 -6.63 -30.18 14.20
CA SER A 312 -6.11 -31.20 13.30
C SER A 312 -5.29 -30.60 12.16
N VAL A 313 -4.18 -31.26 11.82
CA VAL A 313 -3.38 -30.94 10.62
C VAL A 313 -3.30 -32.18 9.76
N ARG A 314 -3.63 -32.06 8.47
CA ARG A 314 -3.57 -33.15 7.51
C ARG A 314 -2.39 -32.96 6.56
N PHE A 315 -1.55 -33.97 6.43
CA PHE A 315 -0.47 -34.01 5.44
C PHE A 315 -0.81 -35.02 4.35
N PHE A 316 -0.50 -34.70 3.09
CA PHE A 316 -0.70 -35.62 1.96
C PHE A 316 0.58 -36.31 1.46
N THR A 317 1.72 -36.15 2.15
CA THR A 317 3.00 -36.83 1.83
C THR A 317 3.70 -37.35 3.09
N LEU A 318 4.59 -38.35 2.92
CA LEU A 318 5.44 -38.90 3.98
C LEU A 318 6.92 -38.55 3.82
N HIS A 319 7.27 -37.67 2.86
CA HIS A 319 8.66 -37.31 2.60
C HIS A 319 9.28 -36.56 3.79
N HIS A 320 10.45 -36.99 4.26
CA HIS A 320 11.02 -36.55 5.54
C HIS A 320 11.31 -35.03 5.63
N HIS A 321 11.54 -34.36 4.50
CA HIS A 321 11.73 -32.90 4.42
C HIS A 321 10.42 -32.08 4.45
N CYS A 322 9.26 -32.75 4.43
CA CYS A 322 7.94 -32.12 4.47
C CYS A 322 7.36 -32.00 5.89
N TRP A 323 8.11 -32.42 6.92
CA TRP A 323 7.69 -32.32 8.31
C TRP A 323 8.27 -31.05 8.94
N PRO A 324 7.43 -30.13 9.43
CA PRO A 324 7.92 -28.94 10.08
C PRO A 324 8.57 -29.26 11.44
N PRO A 325 9.51 -28.43 11.94
CA PRO A 325 10.02 -28.58 13.30
C PRO A 325 8.90 -28.48 14.33
N ALA A 326 9.10 -29.02 15.55
CA ALA A 326 8.10 -28.94 16.63
C ALA A 326 7.68 -27.49 16.96
N SER A 327 8.58 -26.53 16.77
CA SER A 327 8.31 -25.09 16.93
C SER A 327 7.23 -24.57 15.99
N ALA A 328 6.97 -25.22 14.86
CA ALA A 328 5.90 -24.81 13.95
C ALA A 328 4.50 -24.89 14.55
N PHE A 329 4.31 -25.70 15.60
CA PHE A 329 3.05 -25.81 16.35
C PHE A 329 3.18 -25.35 17.80
N ALA A 330 4.21 -24.56 18.13
CA ALA A 330 4.38 -24.01 19.46
C ALA A 330 3.12 -23.22 19.87
N GLY A 331 2.58 -23.45 21.07
CA GLY A 331 1.38 -22.75 21.54
C GLY A 331 0.04 -23.27 20.96
N CYS A 332 0.03 -24.29 20.09
CA CYS A 332 -1.21 -24.92 19.58
C CYS A 332 -1.87 -25.82 20.64
N SER A 333 -2.50 -25.23 21.65
CA SER A 333 -3.07 -25.94 22.81
C SER A 333 -4.25 -26.87 22.48
N ALA A 334 -4.95 -26.65 21.37
CA ALA A 334 -6.05 -27.52 20.93
C ALA A 334 -5.62 -28.67 20.01
N LEU A 335 -4.35 -28.75 19.60
CA LEU A 335 -3.88 -29.72 18.61
C LEU A 335 -3.92 -31.13 19.21
N LYS A 336 -4.87 -31.94 18.75
CA LYS A 336 -5.10 -33.30 19.26
C LYS A 336 -4.61 -34.36 18.30
N GLU A 337 -4.67 -34.09 17.00
CA GLU A 337 -4.36 -35.07 15.99
C GLU A 337 -3.61 -34.50 14.78
N ILE A 338 -2.79 -35.36 14.18
CA ILE A 338 -2.20 -35.13 12.86
C ILE A 338 -2.58 -36.32 11.98
N VAL A 339 -3.18 -36.02 10.83
CA VAL A 339 -3.61 -37.01 9.84
C VAL A 339 -2.54 -37.14 8.77
N ILE A 340 -2.06 -38.36 8.52
CA ILE A 340 -0.97 -38.64 7.57
C ILE A 340 -1.33 -39.82 6.66
N PRO A 341 -0.73 -39.96 5.46
CA PRO A 341 -0.96 -41.12 4.60
C PRO A 341 -0.48 -42.42 5.28
N ARG A 342 -1.11 -43.56 4.98
CA ARG A 342 -0.60 -44.87 5.39
C ARG A 342 0.83 -45.06 4.88
N GLY A 343 1.76 -45.48 5.75
CA GLY A 343 3.13 -45.75 5.33
C GLY A 343 4.09 -46.18 6.43
N ASP A 344 5.33 -45.70 6.38
CA ASP A 344 6.45 -46.22 7.17
C ASP A 344 6.21 -46.04 8.69
N LYS A 345 6.19 -47.17 9.41
CA LYS A 345 6.07 -47.23 10.87
C LYS A 345 7.16 -46.44 11.60
N ASN A 346 8.33 -46.27 11.00
CA ASN A 346 9.43 -45.49 11.57
C ASN A 346 9.12 -43.99 11.54
N VAL A 347 8.55 -43.49 10.44
CA VAL A 347 8.08 -42.10 10.32
C VAL A 347 6.99 -41.85 11.35
N TYR A 348 6.03 -42.77 11.48
CA TYR A 348 4.97 -42.69 12.48
C TYR A 348 5.52 -42.55 13.91
N LYS A 349 6.47 -43.41 14.30
CA LYS A 349 7.13 -43.33 15.62
C LYS A 349 7.86 -42.01 15.85
N LEU A 350 8.59 -41.52 14.83
CA LEU A 350 9.32 -40.26 14.93
C LEU A 350 8.37 -39.08 15.17
N LEU A 351 7.30 -38.98 14.39
CA LEU A 351 6.33 -37.89 14.50
C LEU A 351 5.58 -37.93 15.85
N GLN A 352 5.31 -39.12 16.39
CA GLN A 352 4.74 -39.26 17.74
C GLN A 352 5.67 -38.68 18.82
N ILE A 353 6.99 -38.89 18.69
CA ILE A 353 7.98 -38.34 19.63
C ILE A 353 8.06 -36.82 19.51
N ILE A 354 8.06 -36.30 18.27
CA ILE A 354 8.22 -34.88 17.98
C ILE A 354 7.00 -34.08 18.47
N TYR A 355 5.80 -34.47 18.04
CA TYR A 355 4.60 -33.65 18.27
C TYR A 355 3.79 -34.05 19.50
N LYS A 356 3.97 -35.26 20.02
CA LYS A 356 3.25 -35.77 21.20
C LYS A 356 1.72 -35.70 21.08
N VAL A 357 1.21 -35.85 19.86
CA VAL A 357 -0.24 -35.87 19.53
C VAL A 357 -0.64 -37.21 18.91
N LYS A 358 -1.94 -37.48 18.82
CA LYS A 358 -2.47 -38.68 18.17
C LYS A 358 -2.18 -38.61 16.67
N LEU A 359 -1.58 -39.65 16.10
CA LEU A 359 -1.43 -39.77 14.65
C LEU A 359 -2.53 -40.66 14.08
N ILE A 360 -3.21 -40.20 13.04
CA ILE A 360 -4.28 -40.93 12.36
C ILE A 360 -3.84 -41.19 10.92
N GLU A 361 -3.94 -42.44 10.48
CA GLU A 361 -3.72 -42.78 9.08
C GLU A 361 -5.00 -42.50 8.27
N MET A 362 -4.87 -41.82 7.14
CA MET A 362 -5.97 -41.61 6.18
C MET A 362 -6.24 -42.84 5.30
#